data_AF-A0A9J6CEP8-F1
#
_entry.id   AF-A0A9J6CEP8-F1
#
_cell.length_a   1.000
_cell.length_b   1.000
_cell.length_c   1.000
_cell.angle_alpha   90.00
_cell.angle_beta   90.00
_cell.angle_gamma   90.00
#
_symmetry.space_group_name_H-M   'P 1'
#
loop_
_entity.id
_entity.type
_entity.pdbx_description
1 polymer ?
#
loop_
_entity_poly.entity_id
_entity_poly.type
_entity_poly.pdbx_seq_one_letter_code
_entity_poly.pdbx_strand_id
1 'polypeptide(L)'
;MLLLRLGLGQKMCIFNCENILILGDFNHELKFGSPLESFMLQSFDTRLFSPRESTTNARTVIDEVFGRIEDYNIEVFIYESYSSHHKPLVIRVHEL
;
A
#
# COMPACT_ATOMS: atom_id res chain seq x y z
N MET A 1 17.98 -4.20 9.58
CA MET A 1 17.49 -2.95 10.21
C MET A 1 17.13 -2.00 9.11
N LEU A 2 15.84 -1.74 8.91
CA LEU A 2 15.38 -0.74 7.94
C LEU A 2 15.10 0.56 8.70
N LEU A 3 15.78 1.64 8.30
CA LEU A 3 15.58 2.97 8.88
C LEU A 3 14.71 3.79 7.93
N LEU A 4 13.45 4.00 8.30
CA LEU A 4 12.54 4.80 7.50
C LEU A 4 12.53 6.23 7.99
N ARG A 5 12.85 7.16 7.08
CA ARG A 5 12.56 8.58 7.26
C ARG A 5 11.12 8.82 6.81
N LEU A 6 10.22 8.78 7.77
CA LEU A 6 8.92 9.42 7.61
C LEU A 6 9.17 10.92 7.77
N GLY A 7 8.64 11.76 6.89
CA GLY A 7 8.86 13.22 6.95
C GLY A 7 8.65 13.80 8.35
N LEU A 8 9.24 14.97 8.63
CA LEU A 8 9.32 15.62 9.95
C LEU A 8 10.39 15.08 10.93
N GLY A 9 11.43 14.40 10.41
CA GLY A 9 12.58 14.00 11.21
C GLY A 9 12.32 12.80 12.13
N GLN A 10 11.16 12.15 12.01
CA GLN A 10 10.85 10.92 12.72
C GLN A 10 11.55 9.74 12.03
N LYS A 11 12.23 8.92 12.84
CA LYS A 11 12.86 7.68 12.40
C LYS A 11 12.08 6.53 13.00
N MET A 12 11.45 5.71 12.17
CA MET A 12 10.91 4.43 12.62
C MET A 12 11.99 3.38 12.44
N CYS A 13 12.35 2.70 13.53
CA CYS A 13 13.27 1.58 13.49
C CYS A 13 12.45 0.29 13.40
N ILE A 14 12.33 -0.27 12.19
CA ILE A 14 11.68 -1.57 12.01
C ILE A 14 12.75 -2.65 12.24
N PHE A 15 12.65 -3.34 13.38
CA PHE A 15 13.44 -4.53 13.67
C PHE A 15 12.68 -5.78 13.21
N ASN A 16 13.25 -6.52 12.26
CA ASN A 16 12.91 -7.89 11.88
C ASN A 16 11.41 -8.25 11.82
N CYS A 17 10.57 -7.38 11.25
CA CYS A 17 9.18 -7.74 10.93
C CYS A 17 9.16 -8.53 9.62
N GLU A 18 8.88 -9.83 9.70
CA GLU A 18 8.73 -10.70 8.51
C GLU A 18 7.54 -10.25 7.67
N ASN A 19 6.40 -10.03 8.34
CA ASN A 19 5.16 -9.59 7.72
C ASN A 19 4.91 -8.08 7.88
N ILE A 20 4.73 -7.38 6.76
CA ILE A 20 4.50 -5.94 6.68
C ILE A 20 3.37 -5.66 5.70
N LEU A 21 2.43 -4.81 6.12
CA LEU A 21 1.46 -4.14 5.27
C LEU A 21 1.61 -2.63 5.41
N ILE A 22 1.64 -1.93 4.28
CA ILE A 22 1.71 -0.48 4.19
C ILE A 22 0.48 -0.02 3.41
N LEU A 23 -0.35 0.74 4.10
CA LEU A 23 -1.68 1.17 3.67
C LEU A 23 -1.74 2.69 3.74
N GLY A 24 -2.29 3.34 2.72
CA GLY A 24 -2.57 4.76 2.82
C GLY A 24 -2.87 5.43 1.49
N ASP A 25 -3.15 6.72 1.60
CA ASP A 25 -3.20 7.67 0.49
C ASP A 25 -1.77 8.14 0.17
N PHE A 26 -1.24 7.69 -0.96
CA PHE A 26 0.10 8.03 -1.42
C PHE A 26 0.13 9.33 -2.23
N ASN A 27 -1.04 9.89 -2.59
CA ASN A 27 -1.18 11.07 -3.44
C ASN A 27 -0.33 11.01 -4.73
N HIS A 28 -0.04 9.81 -5.22
CA HIS A 28 0.75 9.56 -6.40
C HIS A 28 0.06 8.51 -7.25
N GLU A 29 -0.25 8.88 -8.49
CA GLU A 29 -0.96 7.99 -9.40
C GLU A 29 -0.16 6.70 -9.66
N LEU A 30 -0.76 5.55 -9.38
CA LEU A 30 -0.13 4.25 -9.56
C LEU A 30 -0.18 3.83 -11.03
N LYS A 31 0.94 4.01 -11.72
CA LYS A 31 1.19 3.47 -13.06
C LYS A 31 2.09 2.25 -12.99
N PHE A 32 2.04 1.38 -13.99
CA PHE A 32 2.95 0.24 -14.07
C PHE A 32 4.40 0.74 -14.12
N GLY A 33 5.27 0.24 -13.24
CA GLY A 33 6.64 0.72 -13.14
C GLY A 33 6.77 2.15 -12.60
N SER A 34 5.79 2.60 -11.82
CA SER A 34 5.86 3.94 -11.20
C SER A 34 7.06 4.06 -10.24
N PRO A 35 7.59 5.28 -10.04
CA PRO A 35 8.63 5.52 -9.05
C PRO A 35 8.22 5.10 -7.64
N LEU A 36 6.92 5.21 -7.30
CA LEU A 36 6.37 4.76 -6.03
C LEU A 36 6.55 3.24 -5.86
N GLU A 37 6.13 2.43 -6.84
CA GLU A 37 6.27 0.97 -6.80
C GLU A 37 7.74 0.55 -6.67
N SER A 38 8.62 1.20 -7.43
CA SER A 38 10.08 0.99 -7.34
C SER A 38 10.63 1.34 -5.96
N PHE A 39 10.20 2.47 -5.39
CA PHE A 39 10.59 2.91 -4.06
C PHE A 39 10.10 1.94 -2.97
N MET A 40 8.86 1.48 -3.05
CA MET A 40 8.27 0.53 -2.09
C MET A 40 8.98 -0.82 -2.12
N LEU A 41 9.33 -1.31 -3.31
CA LEU A 41 10.14 -2.52 -3.48
C LEU A 41 11.55 -2.34 -2.92
N GLN A 42 12.28 -1.29 -3.32
CA GLN A 42 13.68 -1.10 -2.93
C GLN A 42 13.86 -0.76 -1.46
N SER A 43 12.93 0.02 -0.90
CA SER A 43 13.06 0.50 0.48
C SER A 43 12.48 -0.47 1.48
N PHE A 44 11.41 -1.20 1.14
CA PHE A 44 10.70 -2.03 2.11
C PHE A 44 10.64 -3.50 1.74
N ASP A 45 11.19 -3.90 0.58
CA ASP A 45 11.11 -5.26 0.07
C ASP A 45 9.65 -5.73 -0.05
N THR A 46 8.78 -4.83 -0.52
CA THR A 46 7.34 -5.07 -0.63
C THR A 46 6.90 -5.21 -2.08
N ARG A 47 5.75 -5.85 -2.29
CA ARG A 47 5.03 -5.88 -3.57
C ARG A 47 3.68 -5.17 -3.45
N LEU A 48 3.13 -4.77 -4.59
CA LEU A 48 1.77 -4.23 -4.67
C LEU A 48 0.74 -5.35 -4.52
N PHE A 49 -0.27 -5.14 -3.67
CA PHE A 49 -1.46 -5.99 -3.55
C PHE A 49 -2.73 -5.32 -4.03
N SER A 50 -2.78 -3.98 -4.09
CA SER A 50 -3.98 -3.27 -4.58
C SER A 50 -4.23 -3.53 -6.06
N PRO A 51 -5.51 -3.68 -6.47
CA PRO A 51 -5.87 -3.65 -7.87
C PRO A 51 -5.58 -2.27 -8.45
N ARG A 52 -5.20 -2.21 -9.73
CA ARG A 52 -4.92 -0.97 -10.45
C ARG A 52 -6.20 -0.32 -10.97
N GLU A 53 -7.16 -0.17 -10.06
CA GLU A 53 -8.48 0.36 -10.30
C GLU A 53 -8.67 1.64 -9.50
N SER A 54 -9.61 2.49 -9.92
CA SER A 54 -9.75 3.79 -9.27
C SER A 54 -10.16 3.68 -7.81
N THR A 55 -9.40 4.34 -6.95
CA THR A 55 -9.61 4.45 -5.52
C THR A 55 -10.24 5.78 -5.11
N THR A 56 -10.61 6.62 -6.07
CA THR A 56 -11.32 7.87 -5.82
C THR A 56 -12.50 8.07 -6.78
N ASN A 57 -13.43 8.96 -6.41
CA ASN A 57 -14.52 9.35 -7.29
C ASN A 57 -14.04 10.22 -8.48
N ALA A 58 -12.81 10.74 -8.43
CA ALA A 58 -12.18 11.49 -9.50
C ALA A 58 -11.47 10.59 -10.54
N ARG A 59 -11.60 9.27 -10.43
CA ARG A 59 -10.96 8.28 -11.33
C ARG A 59 -9.43 8.21 -11.20
N THR A 60 -8.88 8.56 -10.04
CA THR A 60 -7.44 8.41 -9.74
C THR A 60 -7.18 7.12 -8.98
N VAL A 61 -5.92 6.68 -8.98
CA VAL A 61 -5.41 5.46 -8.34
C VAL A 61 -4.26 5.88 -7.41
N ILE A 62 -4.62 6.30 -6.19
CA ILE A 62 -3.68 6.94 -5.24
C ILE A 62 -3.68 6.32 -3.84
N ASP A 63 -4.75 5.61 -3.48
CA ASP A 63 -4.80 4.81 -2.25
C ASP A 63 -4.31 3.39 -2.56
N GLU A 64 -3.25 2.93 -1.89
CA GLU A 64 -2.58 1.68 -2.23
C GLU A 64 -2.31 0.78 -1.02
N VAL A 65 -2.07 -0.48 -1.34
CA VAL A 65 -1.67 -1.53 -0.40
C VAL A 65 -0.40 -2.18 -0.92
N PHE A 66 0.70 -1.94 -0.22
CA PHE A 66 1.96 -2.63 -0.41
C PHE A 66 2.20 -3.58 0.76
N GLY A 67 2.88 -4.68 0.52
CA GLY A 67 3.30 -5.52 1.63
C GLY A 67 4.29 -6.59 1.25
N ARG A 68 4.84 -7.17 2.30
CA ARG A 68 5.61 -8.40 2.29
C ARG A 68 4.96 -9.28 3.33
N ILE A 69 4.19 -10.26 2.90
CA ILE A 69 3.59 -11.24 3.81
C ILE A 69 3.87 -12.62 3.24
N GLU A 70 4.50 -13.45 4.05
CA GLU A 70 4.75 -14.87 3.79
C GLU A 70 3.63 -15.70 4.45
N ASP A 71 3.28 -16.84 3.85
CA ASP A 71 2.29 -17.79 4.37
C ASP A 71 0.83 -17.29 4.51
N TYR A 72 0.51 -16.13 3.93
CA TYR A 72 -0.88 -15.68 3.79
C TYR A 72 -1.18 -15.24 2.36
N ASN A 73 -2.42 -15.50 1.95
CA ASN A 73 -3.02 -14.86 0.80
C ASN A 73 -3.62 -13.51 1.20
N ILE A 74 -3.49 -12.54 0.30
CA ILE A 74 -4.06 -11.20 0.46
C ILE A 74 -4.96 -10.87 -0.72
N GLU A 75 -6.19 -10.48 -0.41
CA GLU A 75 -7.14 -9.94 -1.37
C GLU A 75 -7.47 -8.50 -1.01
N VAL A 76 -7.51 -7.63 -2.01
CA VAL A 76 -7.86 -6.22 -1.83
C VAL A 76 -9.07 -5.90 -2.70
N PHE A 77 -10.11 -5.34 -2.07
CA PHE A 77 -11.36 -4.97 -2.70
C PHE A 77 -11.57 -3.47 -2.59
N ILE A 78 -12.03 -2.85 -3.68
CA ILE A 78 -12.44 -1.44 -3.70
C ILE A 78 -13.96 -1.39 -3.69
N TYR A 79 -14.53 -0.60 -2.78
CA TYR A 79 -15.97 -0.40 -2.69
C TYR A 79 -16.35 1.04 -3.04
N GLU A 80 -17.54 1.23 -3.58
CA GLU A 80 -18.06 2.58 -3.84
C GLU A 80 -18.30 3.35 -2.54
N SER A 81 -18.06 4.66 -2.60
CA SER A 81 -18.20 5.57 -1.47
C SER A 81 -19.14 6.72 -1.82
N TYR A 82 -20.20 6.87 -1.02
CA TYR A 82 -21.19 7.93 -1.21
C TYR A 82 -20.87 9.20 -0.41
N SER A 83 -20.06 9.09 0.64
CA SER A 83 -19.81 10.18 1.60
C SER A 83 -18.34 10.64 1.63
N SER A 84 -17.47 10.06 0.82
CA SER A 84 -16.06 10.45 0.70
C SER A 84 -15.63 10.54 -0.76
N HIS A 85 -14.66 11.39 -1.04
CA HIS A 85 -13.98 11.41 -2.33
C HIS A 85 -13.13 10.15 -2.55
N HIS A 86 -12.65 9.53 -1.48
CA HIS A 86 -11.91 8.27 -1.51
C HIS A 86 -12.86 7.09 -1.35
N LYS A 87 -12.56 6.03 -2.09
CA LYS A 87 -13.22 4.74 -2.02
C LYS A 87 -12.56 3.90 -0.93
N PRO A 88 -13.31 3.24 -0.04
CA PRO A 88 -12.71 2.37 0.95
C PRO A 88 -12.07 1.15 0.29
N LEU A 89 -10.83 0.86 0.70
CA LEU A 89 -10.14 -0.39 0.42
C LEU A 89 -10.38 -1.36 1.58
N VAL A 90 -10.86 -2.57 1.26
CA VAL A 90 -11.02 -3.66 2.22
C VAL A 90 -9.97 -4.71 1.91
N ILE A 91 -9.17 -5.04 2.92
CA ILE A 91 -8.08 -6.02 2.80
C ILE A 91 -8.49 -7.26 3.57
N ARG A 92 -8.46 -8.41 2.90
CA ARG A 92 -8.62 -9.72 3.54
C ARG A 92 -7.29 -10.42 3.54
N VAL A 93 -6.90 -10.88 4.73
CA VAL A 93 -5.68 -11.67 4.95
C VAL A 93 -6.13 -13.03 5.47
N HIS A 94 -5.69 -14.10 4.82
CA HIS A 94 -6.03 -15.47 5.21
C HIS A 94 -4.83 -16.40 5.04
N GLU A 95 -4.73 -17.40 5.91
CA GLU A 95 -3.69 -18.43 5.84
C GLU A 95 -3.75 -19.16 4.49
N LEU A 96 -2.58 -19.57 3.98
CA LEU A 96 -2.47 -20.36 2.74
C LEU A 96 -3.02 -21.77 2.86
#